data_AF-A0AA51GDC9-F1
#
_entry.id   AF-A0AA51GDC9-F1
#
_cell.length_a   1.000
_cell.length_b   1.000
_cell.length_c   1.000
_cell.angle_alpha   90.00
_cell.angle_beta   90.00
_cell.angle_gamma   90.00
#
_symmetry.space_group_name_H-M   'P 1'
#
loop_
_entity.id
_entity.type
_entity.pdbx_description
1 polymer ?
#
loop_
_entity_poly.entity_id
_entity_poly.type
_entity_poly.pdbx_seq_one_letter_code
_entity_poly.pdbx_strand_id
1 'polypeptide(L)' 'ESQFHDGVYLCLLMGLLEGFFVPLYEFHLTPHDFDQKVHNVAFAFELMQDVGLARPKARPEG' A
#
# COMPACT_ATOMS: atom_id res chain seq x y z
N GLU A 1 0.20 16.09 8.29
CA GLU A 1 -0.52 15.08 7.48
C GLU A 1 0.35 13.85 7.33
N SER A 2 -0.20 12.67 7.59
CA SER A 2 0.51 11.41 7.55
C SER A 2 0.38 10.79 6.15
N GLN A 3 1.13 11.31 5.18
CA GLN A 3 1.01 10.98 3.75
C GLN A 3 1.23 9.50 3.37
N PHE A 4 1.59 8.63 4.31
CA PHE A 4 1.80 7.19 4.06
C PHE A 4 1.00 6.29 5.01
N HIS A 5 0.31 6.85 6.01
CA HIS A 5 -0.36 6.06 7.05
C HIS A 5 -1.68 5.43 6.59
N ASP A 6 -2.24 5.89 5.47
CA ASP A 6 -3.47 5.37 4.89
C ASP A 6 -3.22 4.36 3.76
N GLY A 7 -1.95 4.08 3.44
CA GLY A 7 -1.52 3.09 2.45
C GLY A 7 -1.82 3.45 0.98
N VAL A 8 -2.58 4.52 0.72
CA VAL A 8 -2.99 4.94 -0.63
C VAL A 8 -1.78 5.35 -1.46
N TYR A 9 -0.98 6.28 -0.93
CA TYR A 9 0.22 6.75 -1.61
C TYR A 9 1.29 5.66 -1.74
N LEU A 10 1.30 4.67 -0.83
CA LEU A 10 2.22 3.55 -0.90
C LEU A 10 1.88 2.60 -2.07
N CYS A 11 0.59 2.29 -2.27
CA CYS A 11 0.12 1.53 -3.43
C CYS A 11 0.46 2.24 -4.74
N LEU A 12 0.16 3.54 -4.83
CA LEU A 12 0.45 4.33 -6.03
C LEU A 12 1.95 4.41 -6.31
N LEU A 13 2.78 4.59 -5.28
CA LEU A 13 4.24 4.60 -5.41
C LEU A 13 4.77 3.27 -5.97
N MET A 14 4.22 2.15 -5.52
CA MET A 14 4.60 0.83 -6.01
C MET A 14 4.32 0.66 -7.50
N GLY A 15 3.13 1.02 -7.96
CA GLY A 15 2.81 0.99 -9.40
C GLY A 15 3.73 1.91 -10.22
N LEU A 16 4.02 3.12 -9.71
CA LEU A 16 4.90 4.06 -10.41
C LEU A 16 6.35 3.59 -10.52
N LEU A 17 6.90 2.96 -9.46
CA LEU A 17 8.28 2.45 -9.47
C LEU A 17 8.46 1.28 -10.44
N GLU A 18 7.47 0.40 -10.51
CA GLU A 18 7.52 -0.84 -11.29
C GLU A 18 6.89 -0.68 -12.69
N GLY A 19 6.33 0.50 -12.99
CA GLY A 19 5.78 0.84 -14.31
C GLY A 19 4.44 0.19 -14.62
N PHE A 20 3.64 -0.14 -13.59
CA PHE A 20 2.29 -0.71 -13.76
C PHE A 20 1.21 0.13 -13.07
N PHE A 21 -0.04 -0.07 -13.50
CA PHE A 21 -1.18 0.58 -12.87
C PHE A 21 -1.75 -0.30 -11.76
N VAL A 22 -1.93 0.28 -10.57
CA VAL A 22 -2.64 -0.39 -9.46
C VAL A 22 -4.14 -0.13 -9.59
N PRO A 23 -4.99 -1.15 -9.75
CA PRO A 23 -6.42 -0.96 -9.87
C PRO A 23 -7.03 -0.32 -8.61
N LEU A 24 -7.79 0.77 -8.80
CA LEU A 24 -8.39 1.54 -7.70
C LEU A 24 -9.46 0.78 -6.90
N TYR A 25 -9.90 -0.39 -7.37
CA TYR A 25 -10.84 -1.26 -6.67
C TYR A 25 -10.16 -2.27 -5.74
N GLU A 26 -8.83 -2.42 -5.80
CA GLU A 26 -8.09 -3.34 -4.92
C GLU A 26 -7.70 -2.71 -3.58
N PHE A 27 -7.81 -1.39 -3.45
CA PHE A 27 -7.51 -0.66 -2.22
C PHE A 27 -8.49 0.51 -2.03
N HIS A 28 -8.54 1.07 -0.83
CA HIS A 28 -9.46 2.14 -0.45
C HIS A 28 -8.81 3.51 -0.66
N LEU A 29 -9.27 4.29 -1.66
CA LEU A 29 -8.76 5.64 -1.92
C LEU A 29 -9.02 6.65 -0.80
N THR A 30 -10.08 6.43 -0.02
CA THR A 30 -10.46 7.24 1.13
C THR A 30 -10.75 6.31 2.31
N PRO A 31 -9.72 5.79 2.99
CA PRO A 31 -9.94 4.84 4.08
C PRO A 31 -10.50 5.56 5.32
N HIS A 32 -11.66 5.11 5.78
CA HIS A 32 -12.41 5.74 6.87
C HIS A 32 -12.18 5.05 8.23
N ASP A 33 -11.89 3.76 8.23
CA ASP A 33 -11.63 2.96 9.43
C ASP A 33 -10.18 2.45 9.47
N PHE A 34 -9.80 1.86 10.60
CA PHE A 34 -8.45 1.32 10.78
C PHE A 34 -8.19 0.12 9.87
N ASP A 35 -9.19 -0.73 9.68
CA ASP A 35 -9.09 -1.95 8.88
C ASP A 35 -8.83 -1.64 7.40
N GLN A 36 -9.44 -0.60 6.84
CA GLN A 36 -9.19 -0.13 5.47
C GLN A 36 -7.76 0.39 5.29
N LYS A 37 -7.20 1.05 6.31
CA LYS A 37 -5.79 1.51 6.27
C LYS A 37 -4.84 0.32 6.32
N VAL A 38 -5.10 -0.64 7.22
CA VAL A 38 -4.31 -1.87 7.33
C VAL A 38 -4.38 -2.66 6.03
N HIS A 39 -5.55 -2.77 5.40
CA HIS A 39 -5.73 -3.40 4.10
C HIS A 39 -4.84 -2.75 3.03
N ASN A 40 -4.88 -1.43 2.90
CA ASN A 40 -4.07 -0.72 1.90
C ASN A 40 -2.57 -0.92 2.11
N VAL A 41 -2.12 -0.89 3.37
CA VAL A 41 -0.71 -1.10 3.71
C VAL A 41 -0.29 -2.55 3.45
N ALA A 42 -1.12 -3.53 3.81
CA ALA A 42 -0.88 -4.95 3.54
C ALA A 42 -0.79 -5.21 2.02
N PHE A 43 -1.73 -4.67 1.25
CA PHE A 43 -1.74 -4.79 -0.20
C PHE A 43 -0.48 -4.19 -0.85
N ALA A 44 -0.04 -3.01 -0.41
CA ALA A 44 1.22 -2.44 -0.89
C ALA A 44 2.44 -3.32 -0.59
N PHE A 45 2.46 -4.02 0.56
CA PHE A 45 3.53 -4.99 0.88
C PHE A 45 3.45 -6.27 0.06
N GLU A 46 2.26 -6.70 -0.38
CA GLU A 46 2.10 -7.80 -1.33
C GLU A 46 2.67 -7.41 -2.70
N LEU A 47 2.31 -6.21 -3.21
CA LEU A 47 2.88 -5.68 -4.45
C LEU A 47 4.41 -5.63 -4.40
N MET A 48 5.01 -5.22 -3.28
CA MET A 48 6.47 -5.24 -3.09
C MET A 48 7.07 -6.64 -3.16
N GLN A 49 6.39 -7.66 -2.63
CA GLN A 49 6.87 -9.04 -2.67
C GLN A 49 6.80 -9.63 -4.07
N ASP A 50 5.73 -9.34 -4.79
CA ASP A 50 5.51 -9.85 -6.15
C ASP A 50 6.54 -9.30 -7.15
N VAL A 51 7.04 -8.09 -6.93
CA VAL A 51 8.14 -7.50 -7.73
C VAL A 51 9.54 -7.85 -7.21
N GLY A 52 9.63 -8.67 -6.16
CA GLY A 52 10.90 -9.13 -5.60
C GLY A 52 11.65 -8.10 -4.76
N LEU A 53 10.98 -7.03 -4.30
CA LEU A 53 11.56 -6.10 -3.34
C LEU A 53 11.63 -6.76 -1.96
N ALA A 54 12.72 -6.50 -1.24
CA ALA A 54 12.90 -7.01 0.11
C ALA A 54 11.77 -6.51 1.02
N ARG A 55 11.05 -7.43 1.68
CA ARG A 55 9.97 -7.10 2.63
C ARG A 55 10.42 -5.99 3.58
N PRO A 56 9.70 -4.86 3.65
CA PRO A 56 10.00 -3.82 4.62
C PRO A 56 9.89 -4.38 6.04
N LYS A 57 10.81 -3.96 6.93
CA LYS A 57 10.77 -4.33 8.36
C LYS A 57 9.67 -3.59 9.15
N ALA A 58 8.91 -2.71 8.50
CA ALA A 58 7.83 -1.95 9.09
C ALA A 58 6.61 -2.86 9.26
N ARG A 59 6.08 -2.95 10.49
CA ARG A 59 4.83 -3.68 10.73
C ARG A 59 3.64 -2.78 10.42
N PRO A 60 2.60 -3.25 9.71
CA PRO A 60 1.39 -2.48 9.42
C PRO A 60 0.66 -1.97 10.68
N GLU A 61 0.92 -2.60 11.82
CA GLU A 61 0.18 -2.43 13.09
C GLU A 61 0.85 -1.47 14.09
N GLY A 62 1.94 -0.81 13.69
CA GLY A 62 2.77 0.05 14.55
C GLY A 62 2.28 1.49 14.69
#